data_AF-A0A8B9L151-F1
#
_entry.id   AF-A0A8B9L151-F1
#
_cell.length_a   1.000
_cell.length_b   1.000
_cell.length_c   1.000
_cell.angle_alpha   90.00
_cell.angle_beta   90.00
_cell.angle_gamma   90.00
#
_symmetry.space_group_name_H-M   'P 1'
#
loop_
_entity.id
_entity.type
_entity.pdbx_description
1 polymer ?
#
loop_
_entity_poly.entity_id
_entity_poly.type
_entity_poly.pdbx_seq_one_letter_code
_entity_poly.pdbx_strand_id
1 'polypeptide(L)'
;NSGYICYSGTSYWIVCPAMAGQVFDTARRKKASANIFADVKQDVLLKLFRRAGDMRAVERANSIVTYANDPERISRALKALQQQDKKDRFTLINGLKRSSIRLH
;
A
#
# COMPACT_ATOMS: atom_id res chain seq x y z
N ASN A 1 -16.65 -26.25 -15.63
CA ASN A 1 -17.55 -26.68 -14.55
C ASN A 1 -16.85 -26.42 -13.22
N SER A 2 -17.24 -25.55 -12.30
CA SER A 2 -18.42 -24.69 -12.16
C SER A 2 -17.93 -23.46 -11.39
N GLY A 3 -18.06 -22.26 -11.97
CA GLY A 3 -17.76 -21.00 -11.29
C GLY A 3 -19.08 -20.30 -11.03
N TYR A 4 -19.56 -20.34 -9.78
CA TYR A 4 -20.76 -19.63 -9.38
C TYR A 4 -20.49 -18.12 -9.42
N ILE A 5 -20.96 -17.46 -10.47
CA ILE A 5 -21.04 -16.01 -10.57
C ILE A 5 -22.39 -15.61 -9.97
N CYS A 6 -22.39 -15.04 -8.77
CA CYS A 6 -23.59 -14.43 -8.22
C CYS A 6 -23.82 -13.08 -8.94
N TYR A 7 -24.86 -13.02 -9.77
CA TYR A 7 -25.39 -11.76 -10.27
C TYR A 7 -26.48 -11.28 -9.32
N SER A 8 -26.20 -10.21 -8.57
CA SER A 8 -27.25 -9.36 -8.01
C SER A 8 -27.07 -7.96 -8.61
N GLY A 9 -28.07 -7.55 -9.39
CA GLY A 9 -28.06 -6.35 -10.20
C GLY A 9 -27.99 -5.07 -9.39
N THR A 10 -26.78 -4.59 -9.15
CA THR A 10 -26.40 -3.18 -9.10
C THR A 10 -24.91 -3.09 -9.42
N SER A 11 -24.49 -2.02 -10.10
CA SER A 11 -23.18 -1.85 -10.74
C SER A 11 -22.00 -1.70 -9.76
N TYR A 12 -21.77 -2.66 -8.88
CA TYR A 12 -20.55 -2.78 -8.08
C TYR A 12 -20.17 -4.26 -7.95
N TRP A 13 -18.98 -4.62 -8.45
CA TRP A 13 -18.38 -5.93 -8.24
C TRP A 13 -18.02 -6.10 -6.76
N ILE A 14 -18.90 -6.76 -6.02
CA ILE A 14 -18.61 -7.18 -4.65
C ILE A 14 -17.73 -8.42 -4.73
N VAL A 15 -16.50 -8.31 -4.25
CA VAL A 15 -15.63 -9.48 -4.01
C VAL A 15 -16.17 -10.20 -2.78
N CYS A 16 -16.89 -11.30 -2.98
CA CYS A 16 -17.39 -12.12 -1.87
C CYS A 16 -16.21 -12.73 -1.09
N PRO A 17 -16.07 -12.48 0.22
CA PRO A 17 -15.10 -13.18 1.06
C PRO A 17 -15.68 -14.53 1.48
N ALA A 18 -16.05 -15.35 0.51
CA ALA A 18 -16.53 -16.71 0.76
C ALA A 18 -15.45 -17.71 0.37
N MET A 19 -14.29 -17.64 1.03
CA MET A 19 -13.30 -18.73 1.01
C MET A 19 -12.53 -18.76 2.33
N ALA A 20 -13.19 -19.21 3.39
CA ALA A 20 -12.49 -19.78 4.53
C ALA A 20 -11.73 -21.02 4.03
N GLY A 21 -10.40 -20.89 3.87
CA GLY A 21 -9.52 -21.99 3.42
C GLY A 21 -8.62 -21.69 2.21
N GLN A 22 -8.69 -20.51 1.59
CA GLN A 22 -7.75 -20.18 0.50
C GLN A 22 -6.37 -19.84 1.08
N VAL A 23 -5.47 -20.82 1.10
CA VAL A 23 -4.03 -20.58 1.30
C VAL A 23 -3.56 -19.73 0.13
N PHE A 24 -3.17 -18.49 0.40
CA PHE A 24 -2.60 -17.61 -0.61
C PHE A 24 -1.28 -18.22 -1.09
N ASP A 25 -1.33 -18.94 -2.21
CA ASP A 25 -0.16 -19.48 -2.87
C ASP A 25 0.71 -18.32 -3.38
N THR A 26 1.65 -17.93 -2.53
CA THR A 26 2.59 -16.85 -2.81
C THR A 26 3.54 -17.23 -3.95
N ALA A 27 3.75 -18.53 -4.21
CA ALA A 27 4.62 -19.01 -5.27
C ALA A 27 4.02 -18.78 -6.67
N ARG A 28 2.68 -18.75 -6.78
CA ARG A 28 1.98 -18.52 -8.05
C ARG A 28 1.61 -17.05 -8.30
N ARG A 29 1.95 -16.12 -7.40
CA ARG A 29 1.72 -14.69 -7.65
C ARG A 29 2.57 -14.24 -8.83
N LYS A 30 1.91 -13.66 -9.85
CA LYS A 30 2.61 -12.90 -10.89
C LYS A 30 3.46 -11.84 -10.19
N LYS A 31 4.77 -11.83 -10.44
CA LYS A 31 5.64 -10.74 -9.99
C LYS A 31 5.04 -9.43 -10.49
N ALA A 32 4.86 -8.47 -9.60
CA ALA A 32 4.46 -7.13 -10.00
C ALA A 32 5.49 -6.60 -11.02
N SER A 33 5.01 -5.94 -12.07
CA SER A 33 5.87 -5.24 -13.04
C SER A 33 6.86 -4.33 -12.30
N ALA A 34 8.11 -4.30 -12.78
CA ALA A 34 9.24 -3.71 -12.07
C ALA A 34 9.13 -2.19 -11.86
N ASN A 35 8.35 -1.47 -12.68
CA ASN A 35 8.08 -0.05 -12.50
C ASN A 35 7.00 0.43 -13.47
N ILE A 36 5.77 0.69 -12.99
CA ILE A 36 4.69 1.25 -13.83
C ILE A 36 4.89 2.73 -14.19
N PHE A 37 5.91 3.38 -13.63
CA PHE A 37 6.25 4.79 -13.83
C PHE A 37 7.58 4.96 -14.56
N ALA A 38 8.07 3.93 -15.26
CA ALA A 38 9.39 3.95 -15.92
C ALA A 38 9.55 5.14 -16.87
N ASP A 39 8.50 5.45 -17.63
CA ASP A 39 8.51 6.54 -18.63
C ASP A 39 7.99 7.88 -18.08
N VAL A 40 7.65 7.95 -16.80
CA VAL A 40 7.09 9.16 -16.18
C VAL A 40 8.20 9.97 -15.57
N LYS A 41 8.27 11.26 -15.92
CA LYS A 41 9.23 12.19 -15.31
C LYS A 41 8.98 12.32 -13.81
N GLN A 42 10.05 12.39 -13.03
CA GLN A 42 9.98 12.42 -11.58
C GLN A 42 9.19 13.62 -11.03
N ASP A 43 9.31 14.79 -11.66
CA ASP A 43 8.57 15.99 -11.25
C ASP A 43 7.05 15.79 -11.37
N VAL A 44 6.61 15.12 -12.44
CA VAL A 44 5.21 14.77 -12.67
C VAL A 44 4.73 13.76 -11.61
N LEU A 45 5.57 12.78 -11.28
CA LEU A 45 5.28 11.78 -10.26
C LEU A 45 5.16 12.40 -8.85
N LEU A 46 6.07 13.30 -8.48
CA LEU A 46 6.01 14.03 -7.21
C LEU A 46 4.79 14.96 -7.15
N LYS A 47 4.45 15.62 -8.27
CA LYS A 47 3.24 16.46 -8.36
C LYS A 47 1.96 15.64 -8.18
N LEU A 48 1.91 14.43 -8.75
CA LEU A 48 0.80 13.50 -8.57
C LEU A 48 0.61 13.14 -7.10
N PHE A 49 1.68 12.72 -6.43
CA PHE A 49 1.62 12.32 -5.02
C PHE A 49 1.26 13.49 -4.09
N ARG A 50 1.83 14.68 -4.33
CA ARG A 50 1.47 15.89 -3.59
C ARG A 50 -0.01 16.24 -3.79
N ARG A 51 -0.51 16.17 -5.03
CA ARG A 51 -1.93 16.45 -5.33
C ARG A 51 -2.86 15.42 -4.69
N ALA A 52 -2.44 14.17 -4.59
CA ALA A 52 -3.18 13.10 -3.91
C ALA A 52 -3.09 13.19 -2.37
N GLY A 53 -2.24 14.06 -1.81
CA GLY A 53 -1.97 14.14 -0.38
C GLY A 53 -1.12 12.99 0.17
N ASP A 54 -0.52 12.15 -0.68
CA ASP A 54 0.30 11.01 -0.25
C ASP A 54 1.77 11.44 -0.07
N MET A 55 2.04 12.13 1.05
CA MET A 55 3.38 12.60 1.40
C MET A 55 4.37 11.43 1.61
N ARG A 56 3.87 10.25 1.97
CA ARG A 56 4.72 9.06 2.16
C ARG A 56 5.18 8.52 0.80
N ALA A 57 4.33 8.58 -0.22
CA ALA A 57 4.76 8.29 -1.59
C ALA A 57 5.80 9.30 -2.11
N VAL A 58 5.66 10.58 -1.77
CA VAL A 58 6.66 11.63 -2.09
C VAL A 58 8.03 11.28 -1.49
N GLU A 59 8.09 10.94 -0.20
CA GLU A 59 9.35 10.59 0.49
C GLU A 59 10.02 9.34 -0.07
N ARG A 60 9.22 8.31 -0.40
CA ARG A 60 9.73 7.10 -1.06
C ARG A 60 10.33 7.43 -2.42
N ALA A 61 9.62 8.21 -3.25
CA ALA A 61 10.11 8.60 -4.57
C ALA A 61 11.41 9.41 -4.49
N ASN A 62 11.50 10.36 -3.56
CA ASN A 62 12.73 11.11 -3.31
C ASN A 62 13.88 10.19 -2.86
N SER A 63 13.63 9.25 -1.95
CA SER A 63 14.67 8.33 -1.47
C SER A 63 15.25 7.46 -2.58
N ILE A 64 14.39 6.96 -3.48
CA ILE A 64 14.82 6.15 -4.63
C ILE A 64 15.73 6.96 -5.55
N VAL A 65 15.41 8.23 -5.79
CA VAL A 65 16.21 9.09 -6.68
C VAL A 65 17.51 9.53 -6.02
N THR A 66 17.46 9.98 -4.76
CA THR A 66 18.65 10.43 -4.03
C THR A 66 19.71 9.34 -3.93
N TYR A 67 19.28 8.08 -3.81
CA TYR A 67 20.17 6.93 -3.67
C TYR A 67 20.16 6.02 -4.91
N ALA A 68 19.87 6.55 -6.11
CA ALA A 68 19.70 5.75 -7.33
C ALA A 68 20.84 4.76 -7.62
N ASN A 69 22.07 5.07 -7.19
CA ASN A 69 23.27 4.25 -7.37
C ASN A 69 23.60 3.34 -6.18
N ASP A 70 22.81 3.35 -5.10
CA ASP A 70 23.05 2.62 -3.85
C ASP A 70 21.77 1.89 -3.39
N PRO A 71 21.53 0.66 -3.89
CA PRO A 71 20.30 -0.08 -3.59
C PRO A 71 20.19 -0.45 -2.10
N GLU A 72 21.30 -0.62 -1.39
CA GLU A 72 21.33 -0.86 0.05
C GLU A 72 20.82 0.36 0.82
N ARG A 73 21.23 1.59 0.45
CA ARG A 73 20.69 2.82 1.04
C ARG A 73 19.21 3.02 0.73
N ILE A 74 18.78 2.74 -0.50
CA ILE A 74 17.35 2.75 -0.86
C ILE A 74 16.59 1.79 0.07
N SER A 75 17.05 0.55 0.18
CA SER A 75 16.41 -0.48 1.01
C SER A 75 16.30 -0.06 2.47
N ARG A 76 17.36 0.53 3.04
CA ARG A 76 17.35 1.05 4.41
C ARG A 76 16.37 2.20 4.59
N ALA A 77 16.38 3.18 3.68
CA ALA A 77 15.47 4.33 3.72
C ALA A 77 14.00 3.88 3.64
N LEU A 78 13.67 2.98 2.71
CA LEU A 78 12.31 2.46 2.56
C LEU A 78 11.86 1.63 3.77
N LYS A 79 12.75 0.82 4.36
CA LYS A 79 12.44 0.08 5.59
C LYS A 79 12.21 1.00 6.78
N ALA A 80 12.99 2.07 6.92
CA ALA A 80 12.80 3.07 7.99
C ALA A 80 11.42 3.73 7.88
N LEU A 81 11.02 4.15 6.67
CA LEU A 81 9.68 4.71 6.41
C LEU A 81 8.55 3.71 6.71
N GLN A 82 8.75 2.42 6.45
CA GLN A 82 7.78 1.38 6.77
C GLN A 82 7.67 1.13 8.28
N GLN A 83 8.78 1.20 9.02
CA GLN A 83 8.78 1.05 10.47
C GLN A 83 8.06 2.22 11.14
N GLN A 84 8.31 3.44 10.67
CA GLN A 84 7.60 4.63 11.14
C GLN A 84 6.07 4.51 10.92
N ASP A 85 5.65 4.04 9.74
CA ASP A 85 4.22 3.78 9.45
C ASP A 85 3.55 2.85 10.45
N LYS A 86 4.25 1.76 10.77
CA LYS A 86 3.75 0.75 11.69
C LYS A 86 3.57 1.39 13.05
N LYS A 87 4.58 2.12 13.51
CA LYS A 87 4.55 2.85 14.79
C LYS A 87 3.38 3.83 14.82
N ASP A 88 3.20 4.66 13.79
CA ASP A 88 2.13 5.65 13.74
C ASP A 88 0.75 4.96 13.75
N ARG A 89 0.58 3.89 12.98
CA ARG A 89 -0.64 3.06 13.01
C ARG A 89 -0.89 2.45 14.40
N PHE A 90 0.15 1.94 15.07
CA PHE A 90 0.02 1.43 16.44
C PHE A 90 -0.44 2.54 17.39
N THR A 91 0.13 3.75 17.28
CA THR A 91 -0.29 4.89 18.11
C THR A 91 -1.72 5.32 17.82
N LEU A 92 -2.15 5.34 16.57
CA LEU A 92 -3.53 5.66 16.19
C LEU A 92 -4.52 4.65 16.79
N ILE A 93 -4.23 3.35 16.67
CA ILE A 93 -5.09 2.30 17.24
C ILE A 93 -5.16 2.42 18.76
N ASN A 94 -4.03 2.66 19.43
CA ASN A 94 -4.00 2.82 20.89
C ASN A 94 -4.70 4.12 21.34
N GLY A 95 -4.59 5.19 20.56
CA GLY A 95 -5.31 6.45 20.79
C GLY A 95 -6.82 6.27 20.66
N LEU A 96 -7.28 5.58 19.61
CA LEU A 96 -8.68 5.27 19.38
C LEU A 96 -9.28 4.37 20.48
N LYS A 97 -8.49 3.40 20.97
CA LYS A 97 -8.88 2.58 22.13
C LYS A 97 -9.06 3.43 23.38
N ARG A 98 -8.16 4.39 23.65
CA ARG A 98 -8.28 5.28 24.83
C ARG A 98 -9.47 6.23 24.74
N SER A 99 -9.81 6.76 23.57
CA SER A 99 -11.01 7.60 23.40
C SER A 99 -12.30 6.82 23.58
N SER A 100 -12.34 5.55 23.16
CA SER A 100 -13.54 4.71 23.30
C SER A 100 -13.86 4.31 24.75
N ILE A 101 -12.88 4.35 25.67
CA ILE A 101 -13.08 4.02 27.09
C ILE A 101 -13.56 5.26 27.89
N ARG A 102 -13.47 6.47 27.32
CA ARG A 102 -13.87 7.75 27.96
C ARG A 102 -15.34 8.15 27.75
N LEU A 103 -16.17 7.25 27.23
CA LEU A 103 -17.59 7.49 26.93
C LEU A 103 -18.55 6.72 27.87
N HIS A 104 -18.20 6.56 29.14
CA HIS A 104 -19.10 5.99 30.15
C HIS A 104 -18.94 6.70 31.49
#